data_AF-A0A962ZAU0-F1
#
_entry.id   AF-A0A962ZAU0-F1
#
_cell.length_a   1.000
_cell.length_b   1.000
_cell.length_c   1.000
_cell.angle_alpha   90.00
_cell.angle_beta   90.00
_cell.angle_gamma   90.00
#
_symmetry.space_group_name_H-M   'P 1'
#
loop_
_entity.id
_entity.type
_entity.pdbx_description
1 polymer ?
#
loop_
_entity_poly.entity_id
_entity_poly.type
_entity_poly.pdbx_seq_one_letter_code
_entity_poly.pdbx_strand_id
1 'polypeptide(L)' 'SMFLRGRIEESIGQLLAIVRREREWNEEAARKQLVRFFQALGPTHPQTLKGRRMLSSVLFS' A
#
# COMPACT_ATOMS: atom_id res chain seq x y z
N SER A 1 -7.83 -15.29 -10.56
CA SER A 1 -6.57 -15.53 -11.31
C SER A 1 -5.37 -15.20 -10.43
N MET A 2 -4.31 -16.01 -10.50
CA MET A 2 -3.08 -15.83 -9.69
C MET A 2 -2.27 -14.59 -10.15
N PHE A 3 -2.32 -14.27 -11.44
CA PHE A 3 -1.69 -13.10 -12.06
C PHE A 3 -2.12 -11.76 -11.46
N LEU A 4 -3.41 -11.59 -11.14
CA LEU A 4 -3.92 -10.34 -10.56
C LEU A 4 -3.37 -10.10 -9.14
N ARG A 5 -3.18 -11.15 -8.35
CA ARG A 5 -2.63 -11.03 -6.98
C ARG A 5 -1.18 -10.57 -6.99
N GLY A 6 -0.35 -11.12 -7.89
CA GLY A 6 1.06 -10.71 -8.02
C GLY A 6 1.21 -9.22 -8.33
N ARG A 7 0.40 -8.71 -9.27
CA ARG A 7 0.40 -7.28 -9.63
C ARG A 7 -0.04 -6.37 -8.49
N ILE A 8 -1.01 -6.81 -7.68
CA ILE A 8 -1.48 -6.05 -6.51
C ILE A 8 -0.36 -5.96 -5.47
N GLU A 9 0.30 -7.06 -5.17
CA GLU A 9 1.37 -7.11 -4.18
C GLU A 9 2.56 -6.24 -4.61
N GLU A 10 2.96 -6.31 -5.87
CA GLU A 10 4.00 -5.47 -6.45
C GLU A 10 3.64 -3.98 -6.38
N SER A 11 2.40 -3.62 -6.75
CA SER A 11 1.92 -2.23 -6.69
C SER A 11 1.95 -1.67 -5.27
N ILE A 12 1.51 -2.46 -4.28
CA ILE A 12 1.57 -2.08 -2.86
C ILE A 12 3.03 -1.86 -2.44
N GLY A 13 3.94 -2.74 -2.85
CA GLY A 13 5.38 -2.61 -2.56
C GLY A 13 5.99 -1.32 -3.11
N GLN A 14 5.70 -0.96 -4.36
CA GLN A 14 6.19 0.26 -5.00
C GLN A 14 5.68 1.52 -4.28
N LEU A 15 4.39 1.56 -3.93
CA LEU A 15 3.81 2.70 -3.22
C LEU A 15 4.41 2.85 -1.81
N LEU A 16 4.65 1.73 -1.10
CA LEU A 16 5.31 1.75 0.20
C LEU A 16 6.75 2.27 0.11
N ALA A 17 7.48 1.92 -0.95
CA ALA A 17 8.84 2.42 -1.19
C ALA A 17 8.85 3.94 -1.39
N ILE A 18 7.87 4.49 -2.12
CA ILE A 18 7.70 5.94 -2.27
C ILE A 18 7.44 6.58 -0.91
N VAL A 19 6.46 6.08 -0.14
CA VAL A 19 6.12 6.65 1.18
C VAL A 19 7.30 6.58 2.15
N ARG A 20 8.11 5.52 2.10
CA ARG A 20 9.33 5.41 2.92
C ARG A 20 10.38 6.44 2.55
N ARG A 21 10.55 6.71 1.25
CA ARG A 21 11.54 7.66 0.75
C ARG A 21 11.12 9.11 0.98
N GLU A 22 9.86 9.42 0.71
CA GLU A 22 9.33 10.78 0.76
C GLU A 22 7.81 10.73 1.04
N ARG A 23 7.44 11.02 2.29
CA ARG A 23 6.06 10.87 2.78
C ARG A 23 5.09 11.85 2.12
N GLU A 24 5.55 13.06 1.82
CA GLU A 24 4.74 14.15 1.25
C GLU A 24 4.77 14.19 -0.28
N TRP A 25 5.46 13.23 -0.92
CA TRP A 25 5.58 13.17 -2.37
C TRP A 25 4.22 13.32 -3.06
N ASN A 26 4.14 14.32 -3.94
CA ASN A 26 2.94 14.63 -4.73
C ASN A 26 1.66 14.71 -3.86
N GLU A 27 1.68 15.55 -2.82
CA GLU A 27 0.57 15.70 -1.88
C GLU A 27 0.13 14.37 -1.26
N GLU A 28 1.11 13.56 -0.85
CA GLU A 28 0.88 12.25 -0.22
C GLU A 28 0.16 11.24 -1.15
N ALA A 29 0.28 11.40 -2.48
CA ALA A 29 -0.43 10.59 -3.48
C ALA A 29 -0.20 9.08 -3.28
N ALA A 30 1.03 8.67 -2.94
CA ALA A 30 1.34 7.26 -2.72
C ALA A 30 0.56 6.67 -1.53
N ARG A 31 0.47 7.41 -0.41
CA ARG A 31 -0.32 6.99 0.76
C ARG A 31 -1.80 6.96 0.41
N LYS A 32 -2.32 8.00 -0.24
CA LYS A 32 -3.72 8.07 -0.68
C LYS A 32 -4.08 6.89 -1.59
N GLN A 33 -3.19 6.49 -2.49
CA GLN A 33 -3.42 5.34 -3.38
C GLN A 33 -3.43 4.01 -2.63
N LEU A 34 -2.54 3.81 -1.64
CA LEU A 34 -2.59 2.63 -0.76
C LEU A 34 -3.93 2.51 -0.04
N VAL A 35 -4.46 3.62 0.50
CA VAL A 35 -5.77 3.63 1.16
C VAL A 35 -6.89 3.21 0.20
N ARG A 36 -6.89 3.72 -1.04
CA ARG A 36 -7.87 3.31 -2.08
C ARG A 36 -7.76 1.83 -2.39
N PHE A 37 -6.55 1.28 -2.52
CA PHE A 37 -6.37 -0.16 -2.72
C PHE A 37 -6.96 -0.97 -1.56
N PHE A 38 -6.71 -0.58 -0.32
CA PHE A 38 -7.24 -1.26 0.86
C PHE A 38 -8.78 -1.20 0.94
N GLN A 39 -9.38 -0.09 0.51
CA GLN A 39 -10.83 0.04 0.41
C GLN A 39 -11.40 -0.89 -0.68
N ALA A 40 -10.80 -0.91 -1.86
CA ALA A 40 -11.25 -1.72 -2.99
C ALA A 40 -11.13 -3.23 -2.73
N LEU A 41 -10.09 -3.65 -2.01
CA LEU A 41 -9.88 -5.07 -1.64
C LEU A 41 -10.74 -5.49 -0.44
N GLY A 42 -11.16 -4.53 0.39
CA GLY A 42 -11.87 -4.77 1.64
C GLY A 42 -10.94 -4.97 2.86
N PRO A 43 -11.46 -4.77 4.07
CA PRO A 43 -10.66 -4.68 5.30
C PRO A 43 -10.03 -6.01 5.74
N THR A 44 -10.64 -7.14 5.37
CA THR A 44 -10.20 -8.50 5.76
C THR A 44 -9.34 -9.18 4.69
N HIS A 45 -9.16 -8.55 3.53
CA HIS A 45 -8.37 -9.15 2.45
C HIS A 45 -6.89 -9.29 2.86
N PRO A 46 -6.23 -10.43 2.58
CA PRO A 46 -4.85 -10.68 3.04
C PRO A 46 -3.84 -9.59 2.65
N GLN A 47 -3.96 -9.06 1.43
CA GLN A 47 -3.10 -7.97 0.95
C GLN A 47 -3.38 -6.64 1.66
N THR A 48 -4.62 -6.39 2.07
CA THR A 48 -4.97 -5.22 2.90
C THR A 48 -4.32 -5.31 4.27
N LEU A 49 -4.42 -6.47 4.92
CA LEU A 49 -3.84 -6.70 6.24
C LEU A 49 -2.31 -6.53 6.22
N LYS A 50 -1.65 -7.18 5.26
CA LYS A 50 -0.20 -7.08 5.06
C LYS A 50 0.23 -5.64 4.75
N GLY A 51 -0.44 -5.00 3.79
CA GLY A 51 -0.13 -3.62 3.37
C GLY A 51 -0.31 -2.60 4.49
N ARG A 52 -1.38 -2.68 5.29
CA ARG A 52 -1.60 -1.79 6.44
C ARG A 52 -0.53 -1.92 7.50
N ARG A 53 -0.10 -3.16 7.82
CA ARG A 53 0.99 -3.42 8.77
C ARG A 53 2.30 -2.77 8.28
N MET A 54 2.63 -2.96 7.00
CA MET A 54 3.85 -2.37 6.42
C MET A 54 3.79 -0.84 6.36
N LEU A 55 2.64 -0.26 5.98
CA LEU A 55 2.44 1.19 5.95
C LEU A 55 2.61 1.80 7.34
N SER A 56 2.01 1.18 8.38
CA SER A 56 2.18 1.60 9.77
C SER A 56 3.66 1.58 10.17
N SER A 57 4.38 0.49 9.86
CA SER A 57 5.81 0.42 10.11
C SER A 57 6.58 1.55 9.42
N VAL A 58 6.26 1.92 8.18
CA VAL A 58 6.93 3.00 7.45
C VAL A 58 6.64 4.40 8.03
N LEU A 59 5.43 4.61 8.56
CA LEU A 59 5.00 5.91 9.09
C LEU A 59 5.51 6.18 10.52
N PHE A 60 5.72 5.13 11.31
CA PHE A 60 6.02 5.23 12.74
C PHE A 60 7.36 4.60 13.15
N SER A 61 8.16 4.12 12.19
CA SER A 61 9.62 3.94 12.35
C SER A 61 10.33 5.26 12.14
#